data_AF-A0A6H1KZT2-F1
#
_entry.id   AF-A0A6H1KZT2-F1
#
_cell.length_a   1.000
_cell.length_b   1.000
_cell.length_c   1.000
_cell.angle_alpha   90.00
_cell.angle_beta   90.00
_cell.angle_gamma   90.00
#
_symmetry.space_group_name_H-M   'P 1'
#
loop_
_entity.id
_entity.type
_entity.pdbx_description
1 polymer ?
#
loop_
_entity_poly.entity_id
_entity_poly.type
_entity_poly.pdbx_seq_one_letter_code
_entity_poly.pdbx_strand_id
1 'polypeptide(L)'
;MTQSISVELVGFTDLFRDLEEYVVSLDRVLSRIGAGEDPRILLEYVVDYGLPARLARAREFVGDSLEKVIGAEALEEIADQVEGYRGRK
;
A
#
# COMPACT_ATOMS: atom_id res chain seq x y z
N MET A 1 -23.39 -14.25 -5.82
CA MET A 1 -22.60 -14.58 -7.03
C MET A 1 -21.15 -14.30 -6.69
N THR A 2 -20.23 -15.19 -7.03
CA THR A 2 -18.80 -14.97 -6.83
C THR A 2 -18.23 -14.26 -8.05
N GLN A 3 -17.54 -13.13 -7.86
CA GLN A 3 -16.80 -12.45 -8.91
C GLN A 3 -15.32 -12.86 -8.84
N SER A 4 -14.66 -12.93 -9.99
CA SER A 4 -13.23 -13.23 -10.08
C SER A 4 -12.58 -12.34 -11.13
N ILE A 5 -11.27 -12.17 -10.99
CA ILE A 5 -10.43 -11.44 -11.91
C ILE A 5 -9.19 -12.28 -12.23
N SER A 6 -8.79 -12.32 -13.50
CA SER A 6 -7.49 -12.81 -13.93
C SER A 6 -6.46 -11.68 -13.91
N VAL A 7 -5.34 -11.92 -13.23
CA VAL A 7 -4.18 -11.03 -13.22
C VAL A 7 -2.92 -11.81 -13.62
N GLU A 8 -1.91 -11.08 -14.09
CA GLU A 8 -0.58 -11.64 -14.31
C GLU A 8 0.03 -12.10 -12.98
N LEU A 9 0.46 -13.36 -12.92
CA LEU A 9 1.01 -13.96 -11.70
C LEU A 9 2.24 -13.18 -11.20
N VAL A 10 3.06 -12.65 -12.12
CA VAL A 10 4.23 -11.85 -11.77
C VAL A 10 3.84 -10.58 -11.01
N GLY A 11 2.84 -9.83 -11.50
CA GLY A 11 2.36 -8.62 -10.83
C GLY A 11 1.78 -8.91 -9.45
N PHE A 12 1.03 -10.02 -9.32
CA PHE A 12 0.49 -10.43 -8.03
C PHE A 12 1.58 -10.88 -7.05
N THR A 13 2.61 -11.57 -7.54
CA THR A 13 3.74 -12.03 -6.73
C THR A 13 4.57 -10.84 -6.24
N ASP A 14 4.81 -9.85 -7.10
CA ASP A 14 5.55 -8.64 -6.73
C ASP A 14 4.77 -7.79 -5.73
N LEU A 15 3.46 -7.62 -5.93
CA LEU A 15 2.56 -7.01 -4.95
C LEU A 15 2.66 -7.72 -3.59
N PHE A 16 2.59 -9.05 -3.58
CA PHE A 16 2.64 -9.82 -2.33
C PHE A 16 3.98 -9.67 -1.61
N ARG A 17 5.10 -9.66 -2.33
CA ARG A 17 6.42 -9.39 -1.74
C ARG A 17 6.51 -7.99 -1.14
N ASP A 18 6.02 -6.98 -1.86
CA ASP A 18 5.99 -5.60 -1.38
C ASP A 18 5.15 -5.49 -0.08
N LEU A 19 4.02 -6.19 -0.01
CA LEU A 19 3.16 -6.24 1.19
C LEU A 19 3.83 -6.95 2.36
N GLU A 20 4.44 -8.12 2.14
CA GLU A 20 5.17 -8.86 3.17
C GLU A 20 6.33 -8.04 3.75
N GLU A 21 7.14 -7.44 2.87
CA GLU A 21 8.24 -6.59 3.30
C GLU A 21 7.73 -5.39 4.09
N TYR A 22 6.61 -4.79 3.65
CA TYR A 22 6.01 -3.66 4.36
C TYR A 22 5.52 -4.03 5.75
N VAL A 23 4.72 -5.09 5.88
CA VAL A 23 4.15 -5.52 7.16
C VAL A 23 5.25 -5.88 8.15
N VAL A 24 6.23 -6.68 7.73
CA VAL A 24 7.33 -7.13 8.60
C VAL A 24 8.24 -5.96 8.98
N SER A 25 8.62 -5.12 8.02
CA SER A 25 9.55 -4.02 8.28
C SER A 25 8.91 -2.92 9.11
N LEU A 26 7.65 -2.57 8.84
CA LEU A 26 6.94 -1.57 9.61
C LEU A 26 6.70 -2.03 11.06
N ASP A 27 6.26 -3.27 11.28
CA ASP A 27 6.09 -3.82 12.63
C ASP A 27 7.39 -3.76 13.43
N ARG A 28 8.51 -4.16 12.81
CA ARG A 28 9.82 -4.11 13.43
C ARG A 28 10.27 -2.68 13.73
N VAL A 29 10.08 -1.75 12.79
CA VAL A 29 10.43 -0.34 12.96
C VAL A 29 9.61 0.29 14.09
N LEU A 30 8.29 0.10 14.10
CA LEU A 30 7.42 0.65 15.13
C LEU A 30 7.69 0.01 16.49
N SER A 31 7.99 -1.28 16.55
CA SER A 31 8.41 -1.95 17.79
C SER A 31 9.68 -1.35 18.37
N ARG A 32 10.69 -1.05 17.54
CA ARG A 32 11.94 -0.39 17.95
C ARG A 32 11.69 1.02 18.47
N ILE A 33 10.84 1.80 17.79
CA ILE A 33 10.43 3.13 18.26
C ILE A 33 9.72 3.03 19.62
N GLY A 34 8.81 2.06 19.78
CA GLY A 34 8.14 1.79 21.06
C GLY A 34 9.11 1.40 22.18
N ALA A 35 10.26 0.81 21.84
CA ALA A 35 11.35 0.49 22.77
C ALA A 35 12.29 1.68 23.06
N GLY A 36 12.05 2.84 22.47
CA GLY A 36 12.82 4.07 22.70
C GLY A 36 13.87 4.40 21.65
N GLU A 37 13.89 3.71 20.50
CA GLU A 37 14.73 4.13 19.39
C GLU A 37 14.24 5.43 18.75
N ASP A 38 15.16 6.12 18.07
CA ASP A 38 14.90 7.38 17.39
C ASP A 38 13.85 7.21 16.27
N PRO A 39 12.73 7.96 16.30
CA PRO A 39 11.69 7.90 15.26
C PRO A 39 12.18 8.17 13.83
N ARG A 40 13.36 8.78 13.65
CA ARG A 40 13.97 8.98 12.32
C ARG A 40 14.17 7.68 11.53
N ILE A 41 14.30 6.53 12.20
CA ILE A 41 14.40 5.23 11.53
C ILE A 41 13.17 4.89 10.67
N LEU A 42 11.99 5.46 11.00
CA LEU A 42 10.80 5.32 10.17
C LEU A 42 10.94 6.13 8.87
N LEU A 43 11.50 7.33 8.95
CA LEU A 43 11.73 8.16 7.76
C LEU A 43 12.77 7.51 6.85
N GLU A 44 13.87 7.01 7.41
CA GLU A 44 14.89 6.23 6.69
C GLU A 44 14.24 5.03 5.99
N TYR A 45 13.41 4.26 6.71
CA TYR A 45 12.68 3.16 6.11
C TYR A 45 11.77 3.61 4.94
N VAL A 46 10.97 4.65 5.13
CA VAL A 46 10.04 5.12 4.09
C VAL A 46 10.78 5.64 2.85
N VAL A 47 11.86 6.40 3.04
CA VAL A 47 12.59 7.07 1.95
C VAL A 47 13.57 6.13 1.27
N ASP A 48 14.44 5.46 2.04
CA ASP A 48 15.55 4.68 1.47
C ASP A 48 15.06 3.43 0.76
N TYR A 49 13.95 2.85 1.22
CA TYR A 49 13.32 1.69 0.58
C TYR A 49 12.29 2.09 -0.50
N GLY A 50 12.13 3.39 -0.76
CA GLY A 50 11.23 3.90 -1.80
C GLY A 50 9.78 3.45 -1.61
N LEU A 51 9.33 3.33 -0.36
CA LEU A 51 8.04 2.77 -0.01
C LEU A 51 6.86 3.46 -0.74
N PRO A 52 6.80 4.81 -0.85
CA PRO A 52 5.70 5.47 -1.56
C PRO A 52 5.59 5.04 -3.03
N ALA A 53 6.72 4.86 -3.72
CA ALA A 53 6.73 4.46 -5.13
C ALA A 53 6.27 2.99 -5.29
N ARG A 54 6.61 2.12 -4.36
CA ARG A 54 6.14 0.72 -4.33
C ARG A 54 4.64 0.63 -4.08
N LEU A 55 4.15 1.36 -3.07
CA LEU A 55 2.72 1.45 -2.75
C LEU A 55 1.91 2.06 -3.91
N ALA A 56 2.46 3.04 -4.62
CA ALA A 56 1.81 3.60 -5.80
C ALA A 56 1.63 2.55 -6.92
N ARG A 57 2.67 1.75 -7.21
CA ARG A 57 2.57 0.65 -8.18
C ARG A 57 1.60 -0.44 -7.75
N ALA A 58 1.63 -0.80 -6.46
CA ALA A 58 0.68 -1.74 -5.88
C ALA A 58 -0.77 -1.23 -6.04
N ARG A 59 -1.01 0.05 -5.73
CA ARG A 59 -2.31 0.70 -5.88
C ARG A 59 -2.78 0.71 -7.34
N GLU A 60 -1.90 1.05 -8.27
CA GLU A 60 -2.19 1.04 -9.72
C GLU A 60 -2.60 -0.37 -10.17
N PHE A 61 -1.77 -1.38 -9.89
CA PHE A 61 -2.06 -2.76 -10.27
C PHE A 61 -3.39 -3.27 -9.69
N VAL A 62 -3.67 -3.01 -8.42
CA VAL A 62 -4.94 -3.40 -7.77
C VAL A 62 -6.12 -2.59 -8.30
N GLY A 63 -5.95 -1.29 -8.51
CA GLY A 63 -6.97 -0.40 -9.04
C GLY A 63 -7.41 -0.80 -10.43
N ASP A 64 -6.46 -0.94 -11.36
CA ASP A 64 -6.71 -1.39 -12.75
C ASP A 64 -7.37 -2.77 -12.79
N SER A 65 -7.03 -3.62 -11.82
CA SER A 65 -7.63 -4.93 -11.67
C SER A 65 -9.09 -4.82 -11.19
N LEU A 66 -9.34 -4.05 -10.14
CA LEU A 66 -10.69 -3.87 -9.59
C LEU A 66 -11.63 -3.16 -10.58
N GLU A 67 -11.14 -2.14 -11.30
CA GLU A 67 -11.93 -1.39 -12.29
C GLU A 67 -12.60 -2.31 -13.31
N LYS A 68 -11.92 -3.37 -13.75
CA LYS A 68 -12.45 -4.37 -14.70
C LYS A 68 -13.65 -5.14 -14.18
N VAL A 69 -13.86 -5.16 -12.87
CA VAL A 69 -14.90 -5.92 -12.19
C VAL A 69 -16.04 -5.01 -11.70
N ILE A 70 -15.69 -3.87 -11.11
CA ILE A 70 -16.66 -2.97 -10.46
C ILE A 70 -16.95 -1.68 -11.25
N GLY A 71 -16.16 -1.40 -12.28
CA GLY A 71 -16.24 -0.16 -13.06
C GLY A 71 -15.49 1.01 -12.43
N ALA A 72 -15.21 2.03 -13.25
CA ALA A 72 -14.46 3.22 -12.84
C ALA A 72 -15.20 4.06 -11.77
N GLU A 73 -16.52 4.22 -11.90
CA GLU A 73 -17.33 5.00 -10.96
C GLU A 73 -17.26 4.43 -9.53
N ALA A 74 -17.45 3.11 -9.38
CA ALA A 74 -17.33 2.46 -8.08
C ALA A 74 -15.90 2.52 -7.52
N LEU A 75 -14.88 2.51 -8.37
CA LEU A 75 -13.48 2.67 -7.94
C LEU A 75 -13.19 4.11 -7.47
N GLU A 76 -13.78 5.11 -8.12
CA GLU A 76 -13.70 6.52 -7.73
C GLU A 76 -14.39 6.76 -6.38
N GLU A 77 -15.57 6.16 -6.14
CA GLU A 77 -16.25 6.21 -4.84
C GLU A 77 -15.38 5.66 -3.70
N ILE A 78 -14.62 4.58 -3.94
CA ILE A 78 -13.67 4.05 -2.95
C ILE A 78 -12.57 5.09 -2.65
N ALA A 79 -12.05 5.77 -3.67
CA ALA A 79 -11.00 6.78 -3.50
C ALA A 79 -11.50 8.00 -2.72
N ASP A 80 -12.74 8.44 -2.99
CA ASP A 80 -13.37 9.59 -2.33
C ASP A 80 -13.65 9.35 -0.84
N GLN A 81 -13.78 8.09 -0.42
CA GLN A 81 -13.96 7.71 0.98
C GLN A 81 -12.67 7.73 1.81
N VAL A 82 -11.50 7.86 1.18
CA VAL A 82 -10.22 7.87 1.89
C VAL A 82 -9.95 9.26 2.48
N GLU A 83 -10.07 9.39 3.80
CA GLU A 83 -9.56 10.58 4.50
C GLU A 83 -8.02 10.61 4.45
N GLY A 84 -7.46 11.43 3.57
CA GLY A 84 -6.03 11.73 3.59
C GLY A 84 -5.64 12.51 4.85
N TYR A 85 -4.38 12.38 5.28
CA TYR A 85 -3.82 13.24 6.33
C TYR A 85 -3.87 14.71 5.88
N ARG A 86 -4.96 15.39 6.23
CA ARG A 86 -5.06 16.84 6.16
C ARG A 86 -4.36 17.35 7.40
N GLY A 87 -3.12 17.77 7.25
CA GLY A 87 -2.38 18.42 8.33
C GLY A 87 -3.30 19.43 9.01
N ARG A 88 -3.56 19.24 10.30
CA ARG A 88 -4.29 20.24 11.10
C ARG A 88 -3.48 21.53 10.99
N LYS A 89 -4.03 22.53 10.29
CA LYS A 89 -3.61 23.92 10.46
C LYS A 89 -3.96 24.38 11.87
#